data_AF-C7DAG4-F1
#
_entry.id   AF-C7DAG4-F1
#
_cell.length_a   1.000
_cell.length_b   1.000
_cell.length_c   1.000
_cell.angle_alpha   90.00
_cell.angle_beta   90.00
_cell.angle_gamma   90.00
#
_symmetry.space_group_name_H-M   'P 1'
#
loop_
_entity.id
_entity.type
_entity.pdbx_description
1 polymer ?
#
loop_
_entity_poly.entity_id
_entity_poly.type
_entity_poly.pdbx_seq_one_letter_code
_entity_poly.pdbx_strand_id
1 'polypeptide(L)'
;MSNSSARQGDYRKLHTAICKAVKKIRDQLNAEGYPFEVFEAFRTPERQRYLYKKGRFGSTESKVTWVNSWKSMHQYGLAVDFVLKPKGQWSWDDKGANAKGWRRMHKLAKENGMTPLYSRKTGKLIEQPHIQLVGITTSDMYKGEHLAGGDQTWAQHLANMIAGWSGDIAPPPVLTNVI
;
A
#
# COMPACT_ATOMS: atom_id res chain seq x y z
N MET A 1 10.06 -7.98 -18.44
CA MET A 1 8.82 -8.39 -17.74
C MET A 1 9.11 -8.44 -16.25
N SER A 2 8.56 -7.55 -15.42
CA SER A 2 8.66 -7.74 -13.96
C SER A 2 7.33 -8.25 -13.41
N ASN A 3 7.02 -9.50 -13.76
CA ASN A 3 5.92 -10.32 -13.26
C ASN A 3 6.34 -10.96 -11.91
N SER A 4 6.69 -10.14 -10.91
CA SER A 4 7.33 -10.62 -9.69
C SER A 4 6.36 -10.64 -8.51
N SER A 5 6.23 -11.79 -7.84
CA SER A 5 5.50 -11.89 -6.56
C SER A 5 6.29 -11.33 -5.37
N ALA A 6 7.52 -10.85 -5.58
CA ALA A 6 8.41 -10.36 -4.52
C ALA A 6 7.90 -9.05 -3.89
N ARG A 7 8.08 -8.92 -2.57
CA ARG A 7 7.73 -7.71 -1.82
C ARG A 7 8.63 -6.56 -2.26
N GLN A 8 8.05 -5.39 -2.51
CA GLN A 8 8.78 -4.17 -2.84
C GLN A 8 8.58 -3.15 -1.74
N GLY A 9 9.68 -2.63 -1.18
CA GLY A 9 9.65 -1.57 -0.16
C GLY A 9 10.08 -0.19 -0.68
N ASP A 10 10.44 -0.09 -1.96
CA ASP A 10 10.86 1.18 -2.56
C ASP A 10 9.66 2.07 -2.81
N TYR A 11 9.42 3.00 -1.88
CA TYR A 11 8.30 3.92 -1.95
C TYR A 11 8.51 5.04 -2.98
N ARG A 12 9.70 5.19 -3.59
CA ARG A 12 9.98 6.27 -4.56
C ARG A 12 9.26 6.08 -5.91
N LYS A 13 8.66 4.91 -6.12
CA LYS A 13 7.82 4.60 -7.29
C LYS A 13 6.33 4.88 -7.05
N LEU A 14 5.95 5.28 -5.83
CA LEU A 14 4.58 5.67 -5.51
C LEU A 14 4.26 7.01 -6.16
N HIS A 15 2.97 7.37 -6.15
CA HIS A 15 2.54 8.69 -6.58
C HIS A 15 3.26 9.78 -5.78
N THR A 16 3.65 10.90 -6.40
CA THR A 16 4.56 11.89 -5.80
C THR A 16 4.05 12.42 -4.46
N ALA A 17 2.74 12.66 -4.33
CA ALA A 17 2.13 13.05 -3.04
C ALA A 17 2.32 11.99 -1.95
N ILE A 18 2.25 10.71 -2.31
CA ILE A 18 2.44 9.57 -1.40
C ILE A 18 3.92 9.43 -1.02
N CYS A 19 4.84 9.57 -1.98
CA CYS A 19 6.28 9.60 -1.67
C CYS A 19 6.62 10.64 -0.60
N LYS A 20 6.09 11.86 -0.75
CA LYS A 20 6.28 12.96 0.20
C LYS A 20 5.68 12.64 1.57
N ALA A 21 4.45 12.14 1.60
CA ALA A 21 3.77 11.76 2.84
C ALA A 21 4.52 10.63 3.57
N VAL A 22 4.88 9.56 2.85
CA VAL A 22 5.64 8.41 3.38
C VAL A 22 6.94 8.87 4.02
N LYS A 23 7.72 9.70 3.31
CA LYS A 23 8.99 10.23 3.84
C LYS A 23 8.74 11.02 5.14
N LYS A 24 7.79 11.95 5.14
CA LYS A 24 7.49 12.79 6.31
C LYS A 24 7.00 11.97 7.51
N ILE A 25 6.11 11.01 7.29
CA ILE A 25 5.59 10.11 8.34
C ILE A 25 6.74 9.27 8.91
N ARG A 26 7.55 8.64 8.05
CA ARG A 26 8.70 7.82 8.45
C ARG A 26 9.69 8.62 9.30
N ASP A 27 10.12 9.77 8.79
CA ASP A 27 11.14 10.58 9.46
C ASP A 27 10.64 11.10 10.81
N GLN A 28 9.37 11.52 10.89
CA GLN A 28 8.76 11.97 12.14
C GLN A 28 8.64 10.84 13.16
N LEU A 29 8.20 9.64 12.75
CA LEU A 29 8.10 8.49 13.65
C LEU A 29 9.46 8.10 14.22
N ASN A 30 10.49 8.07 13.37
CA ASN A 30 11.85 7.73 13.80
C ASN A 30 12.43 8.81 14.73
N ALA A 31 12.18 10.09 14.45
CA ALA A 31 12.56 11.19 15.35
C ALA A 31 11.87 11.10 16.73
N GLU A 32 10.64 10.57 16.77
CA GLU A 32 9.89 10.31 18.01
C GLU A 32 10.28 8.98 18.70
N GLY A 33 11.29 8.26 18.20
CA GLY A 33 11.76 7.01 18.78
C GLY A 33 10.92 5.78 18.42
N TYR A 34 10.02 5.88 17.44
CA TYR A 34 9.28 4.74 16.89
C TYR A 34 9.96 4.27 15.59
N PRO A 35 10.66 3.12 15.60
CA PRO A 35 11.49 2.69 14.48
C PRO A 35 10.66 2.09 13.34
N PHE A 36 9.71 2.85 12.78
CA PHE A 36 8.89 2.42 11.65
C PHE A 36 9.66 2.51 10.34
N GLU A 37 9.51 1.48 9.52
CA GLU A 37 10.06 1.42 8.18
C GLU A 37 9.00 0.97 7.18
N VAL A 38 9.21 1.30 5.90
CA VAL A 38 8.34 0.86 4.82
C VAL A 38 8.53 -0.65 4.62
N PHE A 39 7.47 -1.41 4.91
CA PHE A 39 7.44 -2.86 4.72
C PHE A 39 7.10 -3.19 3.27
N GLU A 40 6.04 -2.58 2.74
CA GLU A 40 5.58 -2.79 1.38
C GLU A 40 4.99 -1.51 0.78
N ALA A 41 5.40 -1.19 -0.44
CA ALA A 41 4.98 -0.01 -1.18
C ALA A 41 4.15 -0.44 -2.40
N PHE A 42 4.65 -0.22 -3.61
CA PHE A 42 3.96 -0.63 -4.83
C PHE A 42 3.87 -2.16 -4.88
N ARG A 43 2.65 -2.69 -5.07
CA ARG A 43 2.39 -4.14 -5.16
C ARG A 43 1.98 -4.49 -6.57
N THR A 44 2.71 -5.39 -7.21
CA THR A 44 2.35 -5.91 -8.55
C THR A 44 1.04 -6.72 -8.51
N PRO A 45 0.25 -6.82 -9.59
CA PRO A 45 -0.94 -7.68 -9.63
C PRO A 45 -0.61 -9.17 -9.41
N GLU A 46 0.57 -9.65 -9.80
CA GLU A 46 1.04 -11.02 -9.54
C GLU A 46 1.23 -11.26 -8.05
N ARG A 47 1.92 -10.34 -7.37
CA ARG A 47 2.04 -10.36 -5.90
C ARG A 47 0.68 -10.31 -5.21
N GLN A 48 -0.24 -9.44 -5.65
CA GLN A 48 -1.58 -9.39 -5.09
C GLN A 48 -2.31 -10.73 -5.27
N ARG A 49 -2.22 -11.36 -6.47
CA ARG A 49 -2.80 -12.68 -6.73
C ARG A 49 -2.20 -13.75 -5.82
N TYR A 50 -0.88 -13.73 -5.65
CA TYR A 50 -0.16 -14.64 -4.76
C TYR A 50 -0.61 -14.48 -3.31
N LEU A 51 -0.68 -13.26 -2.80
CA LEU A 51 -1.17 -12.95 -1.44
C LEU A 51 -2.64 -13.32 -1.25
N TYR A 52 -3.47 -13.10 -2.28
CA TYR A 52 -4.88 -13.49 -2.25
C TYR A 52 -5.06 -15.01 -2.12
N LYS A 53 -4.16 -15.83 -2.68
CA LYS A 53 -4.26 -17.30 -2.53
C LYS A 53 -3.95 -17.80 -1.11
N LYS A 54 -3.24 -17.03 -0.28
CA LYS A 54 -2.89 -17.42 1.10
C LYS A 54 -4.13 -17.52 2.00
N GLY A 55 -4.13 -18.51 2.88
CA GLY A 55 -5.23 -18.76 3.82
C GLY A 55 -6.58 -19.04 3.16
N ARG A 56 -6.54 -19.56 1.93
CA ARG A 56 -7.70 -20.01 1.14
C ARG A 56 -7.47 -21.45 0.68
N PHE A 57 -8.50 -22.06 0.08
CA PHE A 57 -8.41 -23.40 -0.54
C PHE A 57 -7.91 -24.50 0.41
N GLY A 58 -8.45 -24.55 1.63
CA GLY A 58 -8.07 -25.56 2.64
C GLY A 58 -6.77 -25.26 3.41
N SER A 59 -6.15 -24.11 3.18
CA SER A 59 -4.96 -23.67 3.93
C SER A 59 -5.29 -23.27 5.38
N THR A 60 -4.39 -23.60 6.30
CA THR A 60 -4.39 -23.16 7.70
C THR A 60 -3.74 -21.79 7.91
N GLU A 61 -3.15 -21.19 6.86
CA GLU A 61 -2.56 -19.86 6.94
C GLU A 61 -3.64 -18.79 7.16
N SER A 62 -3.26 -17.67 7.78
CA SER A 62 -4.13 -16.51 7.85
C SER A 62 -4.25 -15.81 6.49
N LYS A 63 -5.44 -15.30 6.18
CA LYS A 63 -5.64 -14.43 5.01
C LYS A 63 -4.91 -13.12 5.22
N VAL A 64 -3.99 -12.79 4.32
CA VAL A 64 -3.19 -11.55 4.36
C VAL A 64 -3.78 -10.43 3.50
N THR A 65 -4.84 -10.74 2.75
CA THR A 65 -5.62 -9.76 1.99
C THR A 65 -6.99 -10.34 1.64
N TRP A 66 -7.97 -9.47 1.46
CA TRP A 66 -9.36 -9.82 1.13
C TRP A 66 -9.71 -9.63 -0.34
N VAL A 67 -8.86 -8.93 -1.09
CA VAL A 67 -9.13 -8.48 -2.46
C VAL A 67 -8.13 -9.09 -3.44
N ASN A 68 -8.58 -9.35 -4.67
CA ASN A 68 -7.75 -9.95 -5.71
C ASN A 68 -6.99 -8.86 -6.51
N SER A 69 -6.28 -9.25 -7.57
CA SER A 69 -5.56 -8.34 -8.46
C SER A 69 -6.43 -7.19 -8.95
N TRP A 70 -5.83 -6.02 -8.95
CA TRP A 70 -6.34 -4.70 -9.35
C TRP A 70 -7.40 -4.12 -8.40
N LYS A 71 -7.55 -4.70 -7.22
CA LYS A 71 -8.53 -4.28 -6.21
C LYS A 71 -7.91 -3.72 -4.93
N SER A 72 -6.59 -3.51 -4.90
CA SER A 72 -5.86 -2.88 -3.79
C SER A 72 -5.17 -1.57 -4.21
N MET A 73 -5.15 -0.57 -3.31
CA MET A 73 -4.50 0.73 -3.55
C MET A 73 -2.97 0.63 -3.75
N HIS A 74 -2.35 -0.43 -3.22
CA HIS A 74 -0.91 -0.67 -3.45
C HIS A 74 -0.57 -0.85 -4.93
N GLN A 75 -1.52 -1.38 -5.72
CA GLN A 75 -1.32 -1.64 -7.15
C GLN A 75 -1.42 -0.39 -8.01
N TYR A 76 -1.82 0.72 -7.41
CA TYR A 76 -1.90 2.02 -8.06
C TYR A 76 -0.85 2.99 -7.50
N GLY A 77 0.04 2.52 -6.61
CA GLY A 77 1.04 3.37 -5.97
C GLY A 77 0.44 4.38 -4.97
N LEU A 78 -0.74 4.07 -4.41
CA LEU A 78 -1.52 4.97 -3.55
C LEU A 78 -1.64 4.48 -2.10
N ALA A 79 -0.88 3.44 -1.73
CA ALA A 79 -0.83 2.90 -0.38
C ALA A 79 0.58 2.42 0.00
N VAL A 80 0.79 2.28 1.30
CA VAL A 80 2.02 1.76 1.89
C VAL A 80 1.68 1.00 3.17
N ASP A 81 2.47 -0.02 3.47
CA ASP A 81 2.49 -0.71 4.75
C ASP A 81 3.70 -0.23 5.56
N PHE A 82 3.47 0.32 6.75
CA PHE A 82 4.50 0.64 7.74
C PHE A 82 4.55 -0.45 8.81
N VAL A 83 5.75 -0.93 9.15
CA VAL A 83 5.97 -1.91 10.21
C VAL A 83 7.15 -1.49 11.07
N LEU A 84 7.09 -1.78 12.36
CA LEU A 84 8.22 -1.54 13.27
C LEU A 84 9.41 -2.39 12.83
N LYS A 85 10.61 -1.81 12.89
CA LYS A 85 11.86 -2.48 12.54
C LYS A 85 12.95 -2.30 13.61
N PRO A 86 12.66 -2.58 14.90
CA PRO A 86 13.66 -2.44 15.96
C PRO A 86 14.86 -3.34 15.68
N LYS A 87 16.07 -2.79 15.79
CA LYS A 87 17.33 -3.51 15.55
C LYS A 87 17.37 -4.23 14.18
N GLY A 88 16.69 -3.67 13.18
CA GLY A 88 16.66 -4.22 11.82
C GLY A 88 15.70 -5.39 11.59
N GLN A 89 14.94 -5.83 12.59
CA GLN A 89 13.99 -6.94 12.48
C GLN A 89 12.54 -6.46 12.45
N TRP A 90 11.74 -6.99 11.53
CA TRP A 90 10.31 -6.65 11.43
C TRP A 90 9.55 -7.11 12.68
N SER A 91 8.73 -6.23 13.24
CA SER A 91 7.89 -6.50 14.40
C SER A 91 6.48 -5.96 14.21
N TRP A 92 5.50 -6.78 14.53
CA TRP A 92 4.07 -6.41 14.59
C TRP A 92 3.60 -6.21 16.03
N ASP A 93 4.51 -6.13 16.99
CA ASP A 93 4.14 -5.88 18.38
C ASP A 93 3.36 -4.56 18.48
N ASP A 94 2.15 -4.65 19.03
CA ASP A 94 1.19 -3.57 19.18
C ASP A 94 0.88 -3.28 20.65
N LYS A 95 1.74 -3.73 21.57
CA LYS A 95 1.58 -3.55 23.02
C LYS A 95 2.40 -2.38 23.54
N GLY A 96 2.03 -1.89 24.72
CA GLY A 96 2.81 -0.88 25.46
C GLY A 96 3.19 0.37 24.65
N ALA A 97 4.49 0.66 24.58
CA ALA A 97 5.03 1.78 23.82
C ALA A 97 4.84 1.62 22.30
N ASN A 98 4.90 0.40 21.77
CA ASN A 98 4.68 0.12 20.36
C ASN A 98 3.24 0.41 19.95
N ALA A 99 2.26 0.14 20.82
CA ALA A 99 0.87 0.54 20.64
C ALA A 99 0.71 2.06 20.41
N LYS A 100 1.48 2.88 21.14
CA LYS A 100 1.49 4.34 20.98
C LYS A 100 2.07 4.72 19.61
N GLY A 101 3.15 4.05 19.19
CA GLY A 101 3.75 4.23 17.87
C GLY A 101 2.77 3.95 16.73
N TRP A 102 2.02 2.84 16.79
CA TRP A 102 0.98 2.53 15.80
C TRP A 102 -0.11 3.60 15.72
N ARG A 103 -0.62 4.06 16.86
CA ARG A 103 -1.61 5.16 16.88
C ARG A 103 -1.01 6.46 16.34
N ARG A 104 0.26 6.73 16.64
CA ARG A 104 0.97 7.91 16.14
C ARG A 104 1.15 7.85 14.63
N MET A 105 1.49 6.68 14.08
CA MET A 105 1.59 6.46 12.63
C MET A 105 0.25 6.77 11.95
N HIS A 106 -0.88 6.27 12.46
CA HIS A 106 -2.20 6.57 11.91
C HIS A 106 -2.59 8.05 12.05
N LYS A 107 -2.19 8.73 13.13
CA LYS A 107 -2.39 10.18 13.29
C LYS A 107 -1.60 10.97 12.25
N LEU A 108 -0.32 10.65 12.07
CA LEU A 108 0.53 11.27 11.05
C LEU A 108 0.02 10.98 9.64
N ALA A 109 -0.52 9.78 9.38
CA ALA A 109 -1.16 9.48 8.11
C ALA A 109 -2.29 10.47 7.81
N LYS A 110 -3.21 10.70 8.76
CA LYS A 110 -4.32 11.65 8.62
C LYS A 110 -3.83 13.09 8.37
N GLU A 111 -2.80 13.52 9.10
CA GLU A 111 -2.17 14.83 8.93
C GLU A 111 -1.51 15.03 7.55
N ASN A 112 -1.23 13.95 6.83
CA ASN A 112 -0.60 13.97 5.51
C ASN A 112 -1.52 13.43 4.40
N GLY A 113 -2.85 13.52 4.58
CA GLY A 113 -3.82 13.17 3.54
C GLY A 113 -3.94 11.66 3.29
N MET A 114 -3.58 10.83 4.27
CA MET A 114 -3.69 9.38 4.20
C MET A 114 -4.60 8.84 5.31
N THR A 115 -5.15 7.65 5.10
CA THR A 115 -6.01 6.98 6.08
C THR A 115 -5.66 5.51 6.23
N PRO A 116 -5.76 4.95 7.44
CA PRO A 116 -5.88 3.51 7.62
C PRO A 116 -7.16 2.95 6.98
N LEU A 117 -7.19 1.64 6.79
CA LEU A 117 -8.38 0.93 6.32
C LEU A 117 -9.31 0.56 7.48
N TYR A 118 -10.55 1.02 7.43
CA TYR A 118 -11.61 0.68 8.38
C TYR A 118 -12.74 -0.06 7.68
N SER A 119 -13.29 -1.06 8.37
CA SER A 119 -14.50 -1.76 7.95
C SER A 119 -15.68 -0.78 7.98
N ARG A 120 -16.33 -0.57 6.84
CA ARG A 120 -17.56 0.25 6.76
C ARG A 120 -18.70 -0.31 7.61
N LYS A 121 -18.76 -1.64 7.80
CA LYS A 121 -19.83 -2.30 8.56
C LYS A 121 -19.63 -2.18 10.07
N THR A 122 -18.40 -2.29 10.54
CA THR A 122 -18.10 -2.44 11.98
C THR A 122 -17.30 -1.28 12.56
N GLY A 123 -16.79 -0.36 11.73
CA GLY A 123 -15.88 0.70 12.14
C GLY A 123 -14.50 0.21 12.58
N LYS A 124 -14.25 -1.11 12.61
CA LYS A 124 -12.99 -1.68 13.09
C LYS A 124 -11.88 -1.51 12.06
N LEU A 125 -10.68 -1.21 12.55
CA LEU A 125 -9.44 -1.23 11.76
C LEU A 125 -9.26 -2.63 11.15
N ILE A 126 -8.99 -2.68 9.85
CA ILE A 126 -8.83 -3.94 9.10
C ILE A 126 -7.37 -4.41 9.15
N GLU A 127 -6.44 -3.52 8.81
CA GLU A 127 -5.02 -3.81 8.69
C GLU A 127 -4.23 -2.67 9.35
N GLN A 128 -3.48 -3.01 10.39
CA GLN A 128 -2.74 -2.02 11.19
C GLN A 128 -1.57 -1.37 10.43
N PRO A 129 -0.78 -2.10 9.61
CA PRO A 129 0.29 -1.53 8.79
C PRO A 129 -0.17 -0.56 7.70
N HIS A 130 -1.36 -0.79 7.15
CA HIS A 130 -1.80 -0.18 5.90
C HIS A 130 -2.27 1.26 6.09
N ILE A 131 -1.75 2.16 5.26
CA ILE A 131 -2.31 3.49 5.04
C ILE A 131 -2.38 3.81 3.54
N GLN A 132 -3.37 4.58 3.13
CA GLN A 132 -3.60 4.93 1.72
C GLN A 132 -4.11 6.35 1.54
N LEU A 133 -4.03 6.87 0.32
CA LEU A 133 -4.60 8.18 -0.04
C LEU A 133 -6.10 8.26 0.32
N VAL A 134 -6.53 9.41 0.83
CA VAL A 134 -7.95 9.73 1.04
C VAL A 134 -8.62 10.24 -0.24
N GLY A 135 -9.95 10.14 -0.31
CA GLY A 135 -10.74 10.79 -1.38
C GLY A 135 -10.76 10.07 -2.73
N ILE A 136 -10.00 8.98 -2.89
CA ILE A 136 -10.06 8.12 -4.07
C ILE A 136 -10.17 6.66 -3.66
N THR A 137 -10.90 5.87 -4.46
CA THR A 137 -11.09 4.44 -4.22
C THR A 137 -10.35 3.60 -5.24
N THR A 138 -10.16 2.32 -4.92
CA THR A 138 -9.66 1.35 -5.90
C THR A 138 -10.61 1.18 -7.09
N SER A 139 -11.91 1.44 -6.93
CA SER A 139 -12.87 1.37 -8.02
C SER A 139 -12.67 2.51 -9.01
N ASP A 140 -12.37 3.71 -8.54
CA ASP A 140 -12.13 4.90 -9.35
C ASP A 140 -10.87 4.68 -10.20
N MET A 141 -9.79 4.23 -9.55
CA MET A 141 -8.56 3.85 -10.24
C MET A 141 -8.77 2.71 -11.24
N TYR A 142 -9.60 1.73 -10.90
CA TYR A 142 -9.89 0.60 -11.81
C TYR A 142 -10.62 1.04 -13.08
N LYS A 143 -11.45 2.10 -13.00
CA LYS A 143 -12.13 2.69 -14.16
C LYS A 143 -11.21 3.58 -15.00
N GLY A 144 -9.99 3.85 -14.53
CA GLY A 144 -9.05 4.76 -15.19
C GLY A 144 -9.25 6.22 -14.83
N GLU A 145 -9.84 6.53 -13.66
CA GLU A 145 -9.91 7.91 -13.21
C GLU A 145 -8.49 8.50 -13.05
N HIS A 146 -8.30 9.69 -13.59
CA HIS A 146 -7.02 10.36 -13.58
C HIS A 146 -6.76 11.01 -12.23
N LEU A 147 -5.62 10.66 -11.61
CA LEU A 147 -5.14 11.32 -10.40
C LEU A 147 -3.98 12.26 -10.77
N ALA A 148 -4.21 13.56 -10.60
CA ALA A 148 -3.20 14.57 -10.90
C ALA A 148 -2.05 14.57 -9.87
N GLY A 149 -0.86 15.00 -10.33
CA GLY A 149 0.31 15.19 -9.47
C GLY A 149 1.19 13.94 -9.30
N GLY A 150 1.01 12.94 -10.16
CA GLY A 150 1.96 11.84 -10.32
C GLY A 150 3.11 12.24 -11.25
N ASP A 151 4.27 11.63 -11.08
CA ASP A 151 5.41 11.82 -11.98
C ASP A 151 5.53 10.70 -13.02
N GLN A 152 6.46 10.86 -13.97
CA GLN A 152 6.74 9.86 -14.99
C GLN A 152 7.20 8.52 -14.41
N THR A 153 7.85 8.51 -13.24
CA THR A 153 8.31 7.26 -12.60
C THR A 153 7.10 6.44 -12.17
N TRP A 154 6.16 7.07 -11.47
CA TRP A 154 4.90 6.45 -11.07
C TRP A 154 4.07 6.00 -12.28
N ALA A 155 3.88 6.89 -13.25
CA ALA A 155 3.09 6.64 -14.45
C ALA A 155 3.63 5.45 -15.24
N GLN A 156 4.93 5.45 -15.52
CA GLN A 156 5.58 4.38 -16.27
C GLN A 156 5.57 3.06 -15.50
N HIS A 157 5.73 3.10 -14.17
CA HIS A 157 5.67 1.89 -13.37
C HIS A 157 4.28 1.24 -13.41
N LEU A 158 3.22 2.04 -13.28
CA LEU A 158 1.84 1.57 -13.41
C LEU A 158 1.55 1.05 -14.83
N ALA A 159 1.95 1.79 -15.87
CA ALA A 159 1.78 1.38 -17.26
C ALA A 159 2.49 0.05 -17.57
N ASN A 160 3.71 -0.13 -17.06
CA ASN A 160 4.45 -1.38 -17.20
C ASN A 160 3.76 -2.56 -16.50
N MET A 161 3.14 -2.34 -15.34
CA MET A 161 2.37 -3.37 -14.65
C MET A 161 1.08 -3.72 -15.39
N ILE A 162 0.41 -2.74 -15.99
CA ILE A 162 -0.78 -2.97 -16.82
C ILE A 162 -0.40 -3.79 -18.05
N ALA A 163 0.65 -3.38 -18.78
CA ALA A 163 1.11 -4.06 -19.99
C ALA A 163 1.70 -5.45 -19.72
N GLY A 164 2.33 -5.67 -18.56
CA GLY A 164 2.94 -6.94 -18.19
C GLY A 164 1.97 -7.99 -17.62
N TRP A 165 0.74 -7.58 -17.29
CA TRP A 165 -0.23 -8.45 -16.64
C TRP A 165 -0.88 -9.43 -17.61
N SER A 166 -0.87 -10.71 -17.23
CA SER A 166 -1.44 -11.82 -18.03
C SER A 166 -2.41 -12.70 -17.23
N GLY A 167 -3.04 -12.15 -16.19
CA GLY A 167 -3.96 -12.90 -15.34
C GLY A 167 -5.43 -12.81 -15.78
N ASP A 168 -6.28 -13.47 -14.99
CA ASP A 168 -7.71 -13.70 -15.21
C ASP A 168 -8.60 -12.45 -14.98
N ILE A 169 -8.12 -11.48 -14.21
CA ILE A 169 -8.84 -10.21 -13.98
C ILE A 169 -8.32 -9.18 -14.97
N ALA A 170 -9.19 -8.55 -15.76
CA ALA A 170 -8.78 -7.48 -16.67
C ALA A 170 -8.02 -6.36 -15.92
N PRO A 171 -6.92 -5.83 -16.48
CA PRO A 171 -6.24 -4.69 -15.89
C PRO A 171 -7.04 -3.40 -16.08
N PRO A 172 -6.78 -2.35 -15.29
CA PRO A 172 -7.30 -1.01 -15.56
C PRO A 172 -6.74 -0.46 -16.89
N PRO A 173 -7.41 0.51 -17.52
CA PRO A 173 -6.85 1.20 -18.68
C PRO A 173 -5.57 1.94 -18.30
N VAL A 174 -4.66 2.11 -19.26
CA VAL A 174 -3.45 2.93 -19.08
C VAL A 174 -3.87 4.40 -18.91
N LEU A 175 -3.30 5.08 -17.92
CA LEU A 175 -3.51 6.51 -17.74
C LEU A 175 -2.84 7.27 -18.89
N THR A 176 -3.62 7.91 -19.77
CA THR A 176 -3.12 8.51 -21.01
C THR A 176 -2.55 9.92 -20.85
N ASN A 177 -2.80 10.62 -19.73
CA ASN A 177 -2.46 12.04 -19.56
C ASN A 177 -1.74 12.38 -18.22
N VAL A 178 -0.65 11.67 -17.89
CA VAL A 178 0.05 11.83 -16.59
C VAL A 178 1.11 12.95 -16.59
N ILE A 179 1.14 13.81 -17.61
CA ILE A 179 2.11 14.91 -17.75
C ILE A 179 1.37 16.23 -17.86
#